data_AF-A0A2P8AJ13-F1
#
_entry.id   AF-A0A2P8AJ13-F1
#
_cell.length_a   1.000
_cell.length_b   1.000
_cell.length_c   1.000
_cell.angle_alpha   90.00
_cell.angle_beta   90.00
_cell.angle_gamma   90.00
#
_symmetry.space_group_name_H-M   'P 1'
#
loop_
_entity.id
_entity.type
_entity.pdbx_description
1 polymer ?
#
loop_
_entity_poly.entity_id
_entity_poly.type
_entity_poly.pdbx_seq_one_letter_code
_entity_poly.pdbx_strand_id
1 'polypeptide(L)'
;MPALVDSAAIKKRLMENFKRYIDWPDGEFDKFVYVMISSDYFSRGVHNGGLVGFDGKHFRCSDGKEHTINDMALDRMLEDIEGYVEDHVPSERRIEVFKKVTAAVPGFSKTPDREKPIVNPHENPETPFSASKADDGKSNAQLLRDFALAASIEPSEMSFISAQIVFNDASGDDSRPSILSMSLKEGAGVRGGRLGRDHTLADVPHHFVRDRLIDYIDEFIPAERRADVRKSVFSDLTPSQVEEYAALIAKKKADEEAKEIAEGEEEERKLRKIGDISRVKNPNELENIHQQLGTLEAMNEDIDMTPQENFAFRDDEKVEPIFNSVVQPNSRSLPSETNLGFSNRIDKDCDQVRAMVKRFVFNSEWTLDEFRRALGGVTRPQLTKFLEKRGPNEGVRTACYQLAWEFFKKRDSLGLSNGAVLQESDANRGNKRPNDGDEVDSPQAKRNKAAV
;
A
#
# COMPACT_ATOMS: atom_id res chain seq x y z
N MET A 1 -12.58 8.92 17.90
CA MET A 1 -12.73 9.78 16.69
C MET A 1 -13.61 10.97 17.05
N PRO A 2 -13.54 12.12 16.35
CA PRO A 2 -14.60 13.12 16.42
C PRO A 2 -15.94 12.49 15.96
N ALA A 3 -17.06 12.91 16.53
CA ALA A 3 -18.37 12.43 16.10
C ALA A 3 -18.63 12.82 14.65
N LEU A 4 -18.93 11.84 13.80
CA LEU A 4 -19.26 12.09 12.39
C LEU A 4 -20.55 12.92 12.30
N VAL A 5 -20.61 13.83 11.34
CA VAL A 5 -21.82 14.61 11.06
C VAL A 5 -22.82 13.70 10.35
N ASP A 6 -23.69 13.04 11.11
CA ASP A 6 -24.78 12.25 10.54
C ASP A 6 -25.85 13.18 9.95
N SER A 7 -26.09 13.08 8.64
CA SER A 7 -27.23 13.70 7.97
C SER A 7 -27.66 12.92 6.73
N ALA A 8 -28.95 12.97 6.41
CA ALA A 8 -29.51 12.35 5.20
C ALA A 8 -28.85 12.83 3.89
N ALA A 9 -28.35 14.07 3.85
CA ALA A 9 -27.63 14.60 2.70
C ALA A 9 -26.25 13.92 2.50
N ILE A 10 -25.56 13.60 3.59
CA ILE A 10 -24.29 12.87 3.56
C ILE A 10 -24.54 11.40 3.18
N LYS A 11 -25.53 10.74 3.81
CA LYS A 11 -25.93 9.36 3.50
C LYS A 11 -26.31 9.18 2.03
N LYS A 12 -27.15 10.08 1.49
CA LYS A 12 -27.51 10.07 0.07
C LYS A 12 -26.28 10.16 -0.84
N ARG A 13 -25.37 11.10 -0.55
CA ARG A 13 -24.16 11.31 -1.38
C ARG A 13 -23.15 10.18 -1.28
N LEU A 14 -23.05 9.53 -0.11
CA LEU A 14 -22.27 8.32 0.11
C LEU A 14 -22.78 7.19 -0.80
N MET A 15 -24.10 6.95 -0.84
CA MET A 15 -24.70 5.92 -1.69
C MET A 15 -24.63 6.25 -3.19
N GLU A 16 -24.75 7.52 -3.57
CA GLU A 16 -24.52 7.98 -4.95
C GLU A 16 -23.07 7.73 -5.40
N ASN A 17 -22.08 7.99 -4.53
CA ASN A 17 -20.69 7.64 -4.82
C ASN A 17 -20.49 6.12 -4.88
N PHE A 18 -21.07 5.35 -3.97
CA PHE A 18 -20.98 3.88 -3.94
C PHE A 18 -21.46 3.27 -5.26
N LYS A 19 -22.67 3.64 -5.70
CA LYS A 19 -23.22 3.23 -7.00
C LYS A 19 -22.29 3.59 -8.17
N ARG A 20 -21.69 4.77 -8.12
CA ARG A 20 -20.85 5.31 -9.19
C ARG A 20 -19.49 4.63 -9.33
N TYR A 21 -18.86 4.22 -8.23
CA TYR A 21 -17.47 3.74 -8.25
C TYR A 21 -17.33 2.21 -8.23
N ILE A 22 -18.41 1.47 -7.93
CA ILE A 22 -18.47 0.01 -8.01
C ILE A 22 -18.98 -0.50 -9.37
N ASP A 23 -19.47 0.40 -10.24
CA ASP A 23 -19.90 0.11 -11.63
C ASP A 23 -20.97 -1.00 -11.73
N TRP A 24 -21.98 -0.90 -10.88
CA TRP A 24 -22.98 -1.95 -10.70
C TRP A 24 -24.13 -1.92 -11.71
N PRO A 25 -24.65 -3.10 -12.12
CA PRO A 25 -26.01 -3.22 -12.65
C PRO A 25 -27.04 -2.73 -11.62
N ASP A 26 -28.02 -1.94 -12.07
CA ASP A 26 -28.99 -1.27 -11.18
C ASP A 26 -29.69 -2.20 -10.15
N GLY A 27 -29.93 -3.46 -10.52
CA GLY A 27 -30.58 -4.45 -9.65
C GLY A 27 -29.74 -4.96 -8.48
N GLU A 28 -28.41 -5.01 -8.59
CA GLU A 28 -27.55 -5.43 -7.47
C GLU A 28 -27.37 -4.28 -6.45
N PHE A 29 -27.35 -3.02 -6.91
CA PHE A 29 -27.36 -1.86 -6.01
C PHE A 29 -28.60 -1.82 -5.12
N ASP A 30 -29.79 -2.00 -5.71
CA ASP A 30 -31.04 -2.00 -4.96
C ASP A 30 -31.12 -3.18 -3.97
N LYS A 31 -30.56 -4.34 -4.33
CA LYS A 31 -30.46 -5.52 -3.46
C LYS A 31 -29.50 -5.32 -2.28
N PHE A 32 -28.35 -4.67 -2.47
CA PHE A 32 -27.45 -4.32 -1.37
C PHE A 32 -28.05 -3.28 -0.43
N VAL A 33 -28.67 -2.23 -0.97
CA VAL A 33 -29.42 -1.24 -0.19
C VAL A 33 -30.51 -1.91 0.66
N TYR A 34 -31.24 -2.87 0.08
CA TYR A 34 -32.20 -3.69 0.82
C TYR A 34 -31.54 -4.49 1.95
N VAL A 35 -30.41 -5.16 1.69
CA VAL A 35 -29.67 -5.95 2.70
C VAL A 35 -29.21 -5.08 3.87
N MET A 36 -28.58 -3.92 3.59
CA MET A 36 -28.16 -2.93 4.59
C MET A 36 -29.32 -2.54 5.53
N ILE A 37 -30.43 -2.06 4.96
CA ILE A 37 -31.59 -1.59 5.72
C ILE A 37 -32.22 -2.76 6.51
N SER A 38 -32.24 -3.97 5.93
CA SER A 38 -32.78 -5.15 6.61
C SER A 38 -31.93 -5.55 7.82
N SER A 39 -30.60 -5.50 7.70
CA SER A 39 -29.66 -5.86 8.75
C SER A 39 -29.78 -4.92 9.96
N ASP A 40 -29.80 -3.60 9.70
CA ASP A 40 -30.01 -2.58 10.73
C ASP A 40 -31.43 -2.59 11.31
N TYR A 41 -32.46 -2.93 10.53
CA TYR A 41 -33.82 -3.11 11.05
C TYR A 41 -33.92 -4.28 12.03
N PHE A 42 -33.36 -5.44 11.68
CA PHE A 42 -33.47 -6.64 12.52
C PHE A 42 -32.60 -6.56 13.78
N SER A 43 -31.45 -5.86 13.74
CA SER A 43 -30.58 -5.66 14.92
C SER A 43 -31.20 -4.79 16.01
N ARG A 44 -32.14 -3.90 15.66
CA ARG A 44 -32.79 -2.95 16.61
C ARG A 44 -33.77 -3.58 17.61
N GLY A 45 -34.11 -4.87 17.48
CA GLY A 45 -34.95 -5.58 18.44
C GLY A 45 -36.44 -5.20 18.48
N VAL A 46 -36.93 -4.30 17.62
CA VAL A 46 -38.33 -3.81 17.58
C VAL A 46 -39.04 -4.12 16.24
N HIS A 47 -38.71 -5.25 15.63
CA HIS A 47 -38.98 -5.62 14.24
C HIS A 47 -40.38 -6.22 13.95
N ASN A 48 -41.42 -5.81 14.70
CA ASN A 48 -42.74 -6.46 14.66
C ASN A 48 -43.67 -6.02 13.51
N GLY A 49 -43.27 -5.04 12.67
CA GLY A 49 -44.15 -4.43 11.67
C GLY A 49 -44.10 -5.07 10.26
N GLY A 50 -43.09 -5.91 9.98
CA GLY A 50 -43.01 -6.72 8.76
C GLY A 50 -42.54 -5.99 7.49
N LEU A 51 -42.43 -6.79 6.41
CA LEU A 51 -41.99 -6.33 5.09
C LEU A 51 -43.10 -5.52 4.39
N VAL A 52 -42.76 -4.36 3.82
CA VAL A 52 -43.69 -3.56 3.01
C VAL A 52 -43.21 -3.54 1.57
N GLY A 53 -43.84 -4.40 0.74
CA GLY A 53 -43.73 -4.33 -0.72
C GLY A 53 -42.54 -5.07 -1.36
N PHE A 54 -42.65 -5.25 -2.68
CA PHE A 54 -41.61 -5.84 -3.55
C PHE A 54 -40.69 -4.78 -4.17
N ASP A 55 -40.91 -3.50 -3.86
CA ASP A 55 -40.09 -2.33 -4.21
C ASP A 55 -38.92 -2.09 -3.23
N GLY A 56 -38.88 -2.83 -2.12
CA GLY A 56 -37.64 -3.33 -1.53
C GLY A 56 -36.71 -2.30 -0.88
N LYS A 57 -37.22 -1.17 -0.37
CA LYS A 57 -36.38 -0.09 0.21
C LYS A 57 -36.75 0.35 1.62
N HIS A 58 -37.84 -0.16 2.19
CA HIS A 58 -38.37 0.29 3.50
C HIS A 58 -38.96 -0.87 4.32
N PHE A 59 -38.74 -0.87 5.64
CA PHE A 59 -39.31 -1.82 6.60
C PHE A 59 -40.28 -1.10 7.54
N ARG A 60 -41.36 -1.74 8.02
CA ARG A 60 -42.29 -1.08 8.95
C ARG A 60 -41.94 -1.38 10.41
N CYS A 61 -41.76 -0.35 11.22
CA CYS A 61 -41.56 -0.47 12.67
C CYS A 61 -42.88 -0.77 13.40
N SER A 62 -42.79 -1.26 14.64
CA SER A 62 -43.97 -1.57 15.47
C SER A 62 -44.83 -0.35 15.83
N ASP A 63 -44.31 0.87 15.68
CA ASP A 63 -45.02 2.14 15.87
C ASP A 63 -45.70 2.64 14.58
N GLY A 64 -45.63 1.86 13.49
CA GLY A 64 -46.20 2.19 12.19
C GLY A 64 -45.32 3.08 11.31
N LYS A 65 -44.16 3.55 11.77
CA LYS A 65 -43.21 4.29 10.94
C LYS A 65 -42.47 3.39 9.96
N GLU A 66 -41.93 3.99 8.91
CA GLU A 66 -41.04 3.33 7.96
C GLU A 66 -39.59 3.53 8.39
N HIS A 67 -38.80 2.47 8.25
CA HIS A 67 -37.37 2.42 8.50
C HIS A 67 -36.64 2.32 7.17
N THR A 68 -35.71 3.25 6.95
CA THR A 68 -35.10 3.52 5.66
C THR A 68 -33.58 3.69 5.81
N ILE A 69 -32.85 3.78 4.70
CA ILE A 69 -31.41 4.08 4.71
C ILE A 69 -31.05 5.41 5.40
N ASN A 70 -31.99 6.34 5.56
CA ASN A 70 -31.73 7.58 6.30
C ASN A 70 -31.71 7.36 7.82
N ASP A 71 -32.38 6.29 8.30
CA ASP A 71 -32.57 5.96 9.71
C ASP A 71 -31.45 5.06 10.26
N MET A 72 -30.69 4.39 9.38
CA MET A 72 -29.44 3.68 9.69
C MET A 72 -28.40 4.65 10.27
N ALA A 73 -27.53 4.21 11.18
CA ALA A 73 -26.44 5.04 11.65
C ALA A 73 -25.31 5.15 10.59
N LEU A 74 -24.69 6.32 10.44
CA LEU A 74 -23.71 6.57 9.37
C LEU A 74 -22.43 5.72 9.50
N ASP A 75 -22.00 5.42 10.71
CA ASP A 75 -20.93 4.47 11.02
C ASP A 75 -21.27 3.06 10.53
N ARG A 76 -22.47 2.55 10.83
CA ARG A 76 -22.95 1.24 10.35
C ARG A 76 -22.99 1.16 8.83
N MET A 77 -23.43 2.23 8.16
CA MET A 77 -23.39 2.30 6.69
C MET A 77 -21.96 2.24 6.13
N LEU A 78 -20.97 2.79 6.84
CA LEU A 78 -19.57 2.76 6.44
C LEU A 78 -18.97 1.36 6.61
N GLU A 79 -19.32 0.64 7.69
CA GLU A 79 -18.94 -0.78 7.89
C GLU A 79 -19.49 -1.68 6.78
N ASP A 80 -20.78 -1.58 6.45
CA ASP A 80 -21.41 -2.39 5.40
C ASP A 80 -20.80 -2.11 4.00
N ILE A 81 -20.40 -0.86 3.75
CA ILE A 81 -19.70 -0.43 2.52
C ILE A 81 -18.25 -0.95 2.49
N GLU A 82 -17.56 -0.96 3.62
CA GLU A 82 -16.17 -1.41 3.73
C GLU A 82 -16.06 -2.90 3.43
N GLY A 83 -16.83 -3.74 4.14
CA GLY A 83 -16.87 -5.17 3.90
C GLY A 83 -17.29 -5.52 2.46
N TYR A 84 -18.22 -4.75 1.86
CA TYR A 84 -18.54 -4.97 0.45
C TYR A 84 -17.36 -4.69 -0.50
N VAL A 85 -16.62 -3.61 -0.27
CA VAL A 85 -15.43 -3.27 -1.07
C VAL A 85 -14.36 -4.34 -0.89
N GLU A 86 -14.13 -4.83 0.32
CA GLU A 86 -13.22 -5.96 0.59
C GLU A 86 -13.63 -7.22 -0.18
N ASP A 87 -14.89 -7.64 -0.08
CA ASP A 87 -15.38 -8.88 -0.70
C ASP A 87 -15.43 -8.83 -2.25
N HIS A 88 -15.67 -7.67 -2.86
CA HIS A 88 -16.08 -7.59 -4.29
C HIS A 88 -15.25 -6.66 -5.19
N VAL A 89 -14.42 -5.77 -4.64
CA VAL A 89 -13.53 -4.93 -5.45
C VAL A 89 -12.14 -5.58 -5.53
N PRO A 90 -11.52 -5.67 -6.72
CA PRO A 90 -10.14 -6.14 -6.87
C PRO A 90 -9.17 -5.41 -5.94
N SER A 91 -8.22 -6.12 -5.33
CA SER A 91 -7.46 -5.62 -4.19
C SER A 91 -6.60 -4.41 -4.52
N GLU A 92 -6.07 -4.35 -5.74
CA GLU A 92 -5.31 -3.23 -6.28
C GLU A 92 -6.15 -1.94 -6.43
N ARG A 93 -7.48 -2.04 -6.29
CA ARG A 93 -8.43 -0.92 -6.39
C ARG A 93 -9.27 -0.69 -5.13
N ARG A 94 -9.23 -1.55 -4.11
CA ARG A 94 -10.04 -1.41 -2.88
C ARG A 94 -9.83 -0.06 -2.18
N ILE A 95 -8.58 0.33 -1.97
CA ILE A 95 -8.22 1.60 -1.31
C ILE A 95 -8.66 2.81 -2.15
N GLU A 96 -8.50 2.75 -3.48
CA GLU A 96 -8.98 3.77 -4.43
C GLU A 96 -10.50 3.93 -4.31
N VAL A 97 -11.23 2.83 -4.48
CA VAL A 97 -12.70 2.80 -4.51
C VAL A 97 -13.26 3.24 -3.17
N PHE A 98 -12.80 2.69 -2.05
CA PHE A 98 -13.29 3.07 -0.72
C PHE A 98 -13.07 4.56 -0.42
N LYS A 99 -11.90 5.12 -0.76
CA LYS A 99 -11.64 6.57 -0.63
C LYS A 99 -12.57 7.40 -1.51
N LYS A 100 -12.83 6.96 -2.75
CA LYS A 100 -13.76 7.66 -3.68
C LYS A 100 -15.22 7.59 -3.22
N VAL A 101 -15.62 6.48 -2.60
CA VAL A 101 -16.94 6.31 -1.98
C VAL A 101 -17.09 7.25 -0.77
N THR A 102 -16.19 7.12 0.19
CA THR A 102 -16.28 7.78 1.51
C THR A 102 -15.91 9.27 1.50
N ALA A 103 -15.34 9.81 0.41
CA ALA A 103 -15.04 11.23 0.23
C ALA A 103 -16.24 12.20 0.41
N ALA A 104 -17.48 11.69 0.46
CA ALA A 104 -18.67 12.47 0.79
C ALA A 104 -18.84 12.75 2.31
N VAL A 105 -18.12 12.04 3.18
CA VAL A 105 -18.28 12.09 4.65
C VAL A 105 -17.24 13.03 5.27
N PRO A 106 -17.64 14.20 5.81
CA PRO A 106 -16.69 15.13 6.41
C PRO A 106 -16.03 14.56 7.67
N GLY A 107 -14.70 14.60 7.72
CA GLY A 107 -13.92 14.14 8.87
C GLY A 107 -13.70 12.63 8.94
N PHE A 108 -14.20 11.85 7.97
CA PHE A 108 -13.86 10.44 7.84
C PHE A 108 -12.51 10.28 7.13
N SER A 109 -11.59 9.54 7.74
CA SER A 109 -10.23 9.34 7.23
C SER A 109 -9.72 7.90 7.41
N LYS A 110 -10.61 6.93 7.57
CA LYS A 110 -10.22 5.51 7.58
C LYS A 110 -9.71 5.15 6.19
N THR A 111 -8.53 4.54 6.13
CA THR A 111 -8.11 3.74 4.98
C THR A 111 -8.48 2.30 5.32
N PRO A 112 -9.06 1.50 4.41
CA PRO A 112 -9.25 0.08 4.66
C PRO A 112 -7.90 -0.55 5.02
N ASP A 113 -7.93 -1.63 5.80
CA ASP A 113 -6.73 -2.43 6.01
C ASP A 113 -6.17 -2.81 4.63
N ARG A 114 -4.84 -2.76 4.47
CA ARG A 114 -4.22 -3.43 3.32
C ARG A 114 -4.58 -4.91 3.40
N GLU A 115 -4.53 -5.62 2.27
CA GLU A 115 -4.63 -7.07 2.34
C GLU A 115 -3.57 -7.58 3.31
N LYS A 116 -4.01 -8.04 4.49
CA LYS A 116 -3.17 -8.78 5.42
C LYS A 116 -2.57 -9.90 4.59
N PRO A 117 -1.23 -10.10 4.63
CA PRO A 117 -0.56 -11.05 3.76
C PRO A 117 -1.31 -12.38 3.83
N ILE A 118 -1.69 -12.91 2.65
CA ILE A 118 -2.54 -14.10 2.55
C ILE A 118 -1.89 -15.20 3.38
N VAL A 119 -2.52 -15.54 4.50
CA VAL A 119 -1.92 -16.45 5.47
C VAL A 119 -2.03 -17.86 4.92
N ASN A 120 -0.95 -18.34 4.29
CA ASN A 120 -0.90 -19.67 3.71
C ASN A 120 -1.00 -20.74 4.81
N PRO A 121 -2.12 -21.46 4.94
CA PRO A 121 -2.33 -22.43 6.00
C PRO A 121 -1.64 -23.78 5.73
N HIS A 122 -1.14 -23.99 4.51
CA HIS A 122 -0.49 -25.22 4.05
C HIS A 122 1.02 -25.07 3.91
N GLU A 123 1.57 -23.93 4.31
CA GLU A 123 3.01 -23.72 4.38
C GLU A 123 3.65 -24.65 5.43
N ASN A 124 4.97 -24.86 5.34
CA ASN A 124 5.64 -25.73 6.31
C ASN A 124 5.56 -25.10 7.71
N PRO A 125 5.23 -25.87 8.77
CA PRO A 125 5.17 -25.34 10.13
C PRO A 125 6.50 -24.72 10.54
N GLU A 126 6.51 -23.41 10.79
CA GLU A 126 7.72 -22.65 11.12
C GLU A 126 8.28 -23.00 12.50
N THR A 127 7.46 -23.54 13.39
CA THR A 127 7.90 -24.00 14.71
C THR A 127 7.80 -25.54 14.83
N PRO A 128 8.74 -26.19 15.56
CA PRO A 128 8.67 -27.62 15.86
C PRO A 128 7.59 -27.99 16.90
N PHE A 129 6.77 -27.02 17.32
CA PHE A 129 5.68 -27.18 18.30
C PHE A 129 4.29 -27.06 17.65
N SER A 130 4.22 -26.47 16.46
CA SER A 130 3.02 -26.44 15.62
C SER A 130 2.64 -27.85 15.14
N ALA A 131 3.61 -28.75 14.94
CA ALA A 131 3.34 -30.18 14.84
C ALA A 131 3.06 -30.80 16.23
N SER A 132 2.02 -31.63 16.35
CA SER A 132 1.80 -32.39 17.59
C SER A 132 2.83 -33.51 17.74
N LYS A 133 3.22 -33.79 18.99
CA LYS A 133 4.24 -34.79 19.33
C LYS A 133 3.68 -36.13 19.83
N ALA A 134 2.35 -36.29 19.83
CA ALA A 134 1.67 -37.50 20.29
C ALA A 134 1.26 -38.41 19.12
N ASP A 135 1.47 -39.71 19.26
CA ASP A 135 1.11 -40.73 18.25
C ASP A 135 -0.41 -40.77 17.98
N ASP A 136 -1.23 -40.38 18.96
CA ASP A 136 -2.69 -40.24 18.91
C ASP A 136 -3.14 -38.79 19.17
N GLY A 137 -2.39 -37.81 18.63
CA GLY A 137 -2.59 -36.37 18.84
C GLY A 137 -4.04 -35.88 18.70
N LYS A 138 -4.41 -34.95 19.58
CA LYS A 138 -5.75 -34.33 19.63
C LYS A 138 -6.19 -33.84 18.25
N SER A 139 -7.39 -34.18 17.81
CA SER A 139 -7.96 -33.59 16.60
C SER A 139 -8.16 -32.06 16.74
N ASN A 140 -8.25 -31.33 15.63
CA ASN A 140 -8.53 -29.88 15.64
C ASN A 140 -9.80 -29.55 16.46
N ALA A 141 -10.84 -30.38 16.33
CA ALA A 141 -12.07 -30.26 17.11
C ALA A 141 -11.87 -30.49 18.61
N GLN A 142 -10.92 -31.35 19.02
CA GLN A 142 -10.61 -31.55 20.42
C GLN A 142 -9.76 -30.40 20.99
N LEU A 143 -8.76 -29.91 20.23
CA LEU A 143 -8.00 -28.71 20.62
C LEU A 143 -8.92 -27.51 20.87
N LEU A 144 -9.88 -27.27 19.97
CA LEU A 144 -10.84 -26.17 20.12
C LEU A 144 -11.75 -26.35 21.34
N ARG A 145 -12.20 -27.58 21.64
CA ARG A 145 -12.99 -27.89 22.86
C ARG A 145 -12.19 -27.63 24.13
N ASP A 146 -10.95 -28.09 24.17
CA ASP A 146 -10.08 -27.93 25.34
C ASP A 146 -9.75 -26.45 25.57
N PHE A 147 -9.58 -25.69 24.48
CA PHE A 147 -9.45 -24.23 24.52
C PHE A 147 -10.72 -23.58 25.09
N ALA A 148 -11.89 -23.86 24.50
CA ALA A 148 -13.15 -23.24 24.95
C ALA A 148 -13.46 -23.55 26.42
N LEU A 149 -13.23 -24.79 26.86
CA LEU A 149 -13.44 -25.21 28.24
C LEU A 149 -12.46 -24.54 29.22
N ALA A 150 -11.17 -24.43 28.87
CA ALA A 150 -10.17 -23.80 29.72
C ALA A 150 -10.27 -22.27 29.76
N ALA A 151 -10.62 -21.65 28.62
CA ALA A 151 -10.85 -20.21 28.49
C ALA A 151 -12.18 -19.76 29.09
N SER A 152 -13.17 -20.66 29.17
CA SER A 152 -14.57 -20.38 29.53
C SER A 152 -15.32 -19.60 28.43
N ILE A 153 -15.14 -20.03 27.17
CA ILE A 153 -15.76 -19.45 25.97
C ILE A 153 -17.12 -20.11 25.71
N GLU A 154 -18.12 -19.29 25.38
CA GLU A 154 -19.48 -19.77 25.09
C GLU A 154 -19.57 -20.52 23.73
N PRO A 155 -20.49 -21.49 23.56
CA PRO A 155 -20.57 -22.30 22.34
C PRO A 155 -20.77 -21.50 21.04
N SER A 156 -21.44 -20.35 21.10
CA SER A 156 -21.63 -19.44 19.96
C SER A 156 -20.33 -18.76 19.53
N GLU A 157 -19.53 -18.30 20.49
CA GLU A 157 -18.22 -17.68 20.26
C GLU A 157 -17.19 -18.74 19.82
N MET A 158 -17.23 -19.94 20.40
CA MET A 158 -16.47 -21.09 19.93
C MET A 158 -16.77 -21.44 18.47
N SER A 159 -18.05 -21.40 18.06
CA SER A 159 -18.44 -21.62 16.67
C SER A 159 -17.87 -20.53 15.74
N PHE A 160 -17.81 -19.28 16.19
CA PHE A 160 -17.24 -18.17 15.43
C PHE A 160 -15.73 -18.33 15.24
N ILE A 161 -15.00 -18.64 16.31
CA ILE A 161 -13.54 -18.92 16.26
C ILE A 161 -13.26 -20.09 15.32
N SER A 162 -14.04 -21.17 15.39
CA SER A 162 -13.94 -22.29 14.44
C SER A 162 -14.11 -21.83 13.00
N ALA A 163 -15.10 -20.97 12.73
CA ALA A 163 -15.42 -20.54 11.38
C ALA A 163 -14.37 -19.55 10.82
N GLN A 164 -13.77 -18.69 11.65
CA GLN A 164 -12.63 -17.84 11.26
C GLN A 164 -11.40 -18.66 10.87
N ILE A 165 -11.02 -19.66 11.69
CA ILE A 165 -9.88 -20.55 11.39
C ILE A 165 -10.10 -21.29 10.06
N VAL A 166 -11.32 -21.79 9.83
CA VAL A 166 -11.71 -22.46 8.58
C VAL A 166 -11.79 -21.48 7.40
N PHE A 167 -12.20 -20.23 7.62
CA PHE A 167 -12.27 -19.21 6.57
C PHE A 167 -10.87 -18.85 6.07
N ASN A 168 -9.92 -18.62 6.98
CA ASN A 168 -8.52 -18.39 6.62
C ASN A 168 -7.95 -19.55 5.79
N ASP A 169 -8.31 -20.80 6.10
CA ASP A 169 -7.94 -21.97 5.28
C ASP A 169 -8.62 -22.02 3.91
N ALA A 170 -9.90 -21.67 3.84
CA ALA A 170 -10.66 -21.66 2.59
C ALA A 170 -10.21 -20.54 1.64
N SER A 171 -9.73 -19.42 2.19
CA SER A 171 -9.29 -18.21 1.48
C SER A 171 -7.81 -18.22 1.07
N GLY A 172 -6.97 -19.07 1.67
CA GLY A 172 -5.51 -19.07 1.44
C GLY A 172 -5.05 -19.53 0.04
N ASP A 173 -5.97 -19.86 -0.85
CA ASP A 173 -5.73 -20.42 -2.19
C ASP A 173 -6.63 -19.64 -3.19
N ASP A 174 -6.12 -18.51 -3.72
CA ASP A 174 -6.82 -17.45 -4.52
C ASP A 174 -7.72 -17.92 -5.68
N SER A 175 -7.66 -19.21 -6.03
CA SER A 175 -8.41 -19.82 -7.13
C SER A 175 -9.94 -19.72 -7.02
N ARG A 176 -10.51 -19.57 -5.81
CA ARG A 176 -11.97 -19.59 -5.56
C ARG A 176 -12.37 -18.75 -4.34
N PRO A 177 -13.39 -17.87 -4.45
CA PRO A 177 -13.89 -17.13 -3.29
C PRO A 177 -14.52 -18.07 -2.26
N SER A 178 -14.21 -17.82 -0.99
CA SER A 178 -14.82 -18.40 0.19
C SER A 178 -15.90 -17.43 0.73
N ILE A 179 -16.86 -17.95 1.48
CA ILE A 179 -17.92 -17.16 2.13
C ILE A 179 -18.07 -17.62 3.57
N LEU A 180 -17.81 -16.73 4.53
CA LEU A 180 -18.12 -16.93 5.94
C LEU A 180 -19.61 -16.65 6.18
N SER A 181 -20.35 -17.66 6.66
CA SER A 181 -21.74 -17.55 7.06
C SER A 181 -21.86 -17.46 8.58
N MET A 182 -22.60 -16.47 9.08
CA MET A 182 -22.79 -16.19 10.49
C MET A 182 -24.26 -16.43 10.90
N SER A 183 -24.66 -17.69 11.07
CA SER A 183 -26.04 -18.06 11.42
C SER A 183 -26.21 -18.30 12.92
N LEU A 184 -27.06 -17.49 13.58
CA LEU A 184 -27.45 -17.69 14.99
C LEU A 184 -28.23 -18.98 15.26
N LYS A 185 -28.74 -19.66 14.21
CA LYS A 185 -29.52 -20.91 14.34
C LYS A 185 -28.79 -22.16 13.85
N GLU A 186 -27.89 -22.02 12.88
CA GLU A 186 -27.21 -23.15 12.23
C GLU A 186 -25.73 -23.25 12.64
N GLY A 187 -25.21 -22.24 13.35
CA GLY A 187 -23.79 -22.07 13.64
C GLY A 187 -23.08 -21.22 12.58
N ALA A 188 -21.86 -20.80 12.89
CA ALA A 188 -20.99 -20.18 11.89
C ALA A 188 -20.30 -21.27 11.04
N GLY A 189 -20.17 -21.03 9.74
CA GLY A 189 -19.62 -22.02 8.79
C GLY A 189 -19.13 -21.39 7.49
N VAL A 190 -18.37 -22.14 6.69
CA VAL A 190 -17.66 -21.60 5.51
C VAL A 190 -18.03 -22.38 4.25
N ARG A 191 -18.46 -21.65 3.22
CA ARG A 191 -18.80 -22.18 1.89
C ARG A 191 -17.80 -21.71 0.84
N GLY A 192 -17.72 -22.37 -0.31
CA GLY A 192 -16.80 -21.98 -1.39
C GLY A 192 -15.35 -22.34 -1.08
N GLY A 193 -14.39 -21.50 -1.49
CA GLY A 193 -12.95 -21.67 -1.23
C GLY A 193 -12.28 -22.80 -2.02
N ARG A 194 -11.00 -23.05 -1.69
CA ARG A 194 -10.08 -23.96 -2.41
C ARG A 194 -10.66 -25.35 -2.72
N LEU A 195 -11.36 -25.99 -1.78
CA LEU A 195 -11.94 -27.33 -1.96
C LEU A 195 -13.20 -27.37 -2.86
N GLY A 196 -13.81 -26.22 -3.20
CA GLY A 196 -15.05 -26.16 -3.99
C GLY A 196 -16.29 -26.76 -3.31
N ARG A 197 -16.23 -26.94 -1.99
CA ARG A 197 -17.32 -27.41 -1.12
C ARG A 197 -17.26 -26.67 0.22
N ASP A 198 -18.27 -26.87 1.06
CA ASP A 198 -18.23 -26.38 2.44
C ASP A 198 -16.97 -26.90 3.15
N HIS A 199 -16.22 -25.98 3.75
CA HIS A 199 -14.99 -26.26 4.49
C HIS A 199 -15.33 -26.52 5.95
N THR A 200 -14.59 -27.43 6.58
CA THR A 200 -14.78 -27.84 7.96
C THR A 200 -13.47 -27.74 8.73
N LEU A 201 -13.53 -27.72 10.06
CA LEU A 201 -12.33 -27.70 10.90
C LEU A 201 -11.43 -28.94 10.73
N ALA A 202 -11.94 -30.03 10.13
CA ALA A 202 -11.16 -31.21 9.78
C ALA A 202 -10.35 -31.07 8.47
N ASP A 203 -10.67 -30.07 7.64
CA ASP A 203 -9.98 -29.79 6.37
C ASP A 203 -8.73 -28.91 6.55
N VAL A 204 -8.65 -28.23 7.70
CA VAL A 204 -7.61 -27.27 8.07
C VAL A 204 -6.36 -28.01 8.56
N PRO A 205 -5.15 -27.64 8.10
CA PRO A 205 -3.89 -28.21 8.60
C PRO A 205 -3.75 -28.08 10.11
N HIS A 206 -3.36 -29.18 10.76
CA HIS A 206 -3.33 -29.27 12.22
C HIS A 206 -2.40 -28.23 12.87
N HIS A 207 -1.29 -27.92 12.21
CA HIS A 207 -0.33 -26.93 12.69
C HIS A 207 -0.92 -25.51 12.67
N PHE A 208 -1.64 -25.15 11.61
CA PHE A 208 -2.31 -23.85 11.49
C PHE A 208 -3.36 -23.64 12.58
N VAL A 209 -4.13 -24.67 12.93
CA VAL A 209 -5.09 -24.60 14.06
C VAL A 209 -4.37 -24.38 15.39
N ARG A 210 -3.22 -25.04 15.61
CA ARG A 210 -2.42 -24.86 16.83
C ARG A 210 -1.84 -23.45 16.94
N ASP A 211 -1.29 -22.91 15.85
CA ASP A 211 -0.72 -21.57 15.78
C ASP A 211 -1.80 -20.50 16.04
N ARG A 212 -2.95 -20.61 15.35
CA ARG A 212 -4.10 -19.72 15.59
C ARG A 212 -4.63 -19.80 17.02
N LEU A 213 -4.62 -20.97 17.66
CA LEU A 213 -5.03 -21.09 19.07
C LEU A 213 -4.04 -20.42 20.04
N ILE A 214 -2.73 -20.37 19.73
CA ILE A 214 -1.78 -19.52 20.47
C ILE A 214 -2.16 -18.05 20.29
N ASP A 215 -2.44 -17.59 19.06
CA ASP A 215 -2.86 -16.22 18.77
C ASP A 215 -4.11 -15.82 19.59
N TYR A 216 -5.18 -16.64 19.57
CA TYR A 216 -6.40 -16.38 20.33
C TYR A 216 -6.17 -16.35 21.86
N ILE A 217 -5.27 -17.19 22.38
CA ILE A 217 -4.94 -17.15 23.81
C ILE A 217 -4.19 -15.85 24.15
N ASP A 218 -3.31 -15.39 23.28
CA ASP A 218 -2.45 -14.24 23.54
C ASP A 218 -3.14 -12.89 23.27
N GLU A 219 -4.22 -12.88 22.49
CA GLU A 219 -5.07 -11.71 22.26
C GLU A 219 -6.21 -11.60 23.28
N PHE A 220 -6.99 -12.66 23.50
CA PHE A 220 -8.27 -12.58 24.22
C PHE A 220 -8.22 -13.06 25.67
N ILE A 221 -7.20 -13.83 26.09
CA ILE A 221 -7.11 -14.35 27.46
C ILE A 221 -6.25 -13.42 28.34
N PRO A 222 -6.68 -13.08 29.57
CA PRO A 222 -5.86 -12.33 30.52
C PRO A 222 -4.52 -13.02 30.81
N ALA A 223 -3.45 -12.24 30.92
CA ALA A 223 -2.07 -12.75 30.98
C ALA A 223 -1.86 -13.80 32.07
N GLU A 224 -2.49 -13.61 33.23
CA GLU A 224 -2.46 -14.51 34.38
C GLU A 224 -3.13 -15.88 34.14
N ARG A 225 -4.01 -16.01 33.15
CA ARG A 225 -4.66 -17.28 32.76
C ARG A 225 -4.01 -17.97 31.56
N ARG A 226 -3.19 -17.26 30.76
CA ARG A 226 -2.64 -17.80 29.49
C ARG A 226 -1.88 -19.11 29.69
N ALA A 227 -1.02 -19.18 30.70
CA ALA A 227 -0.22 -20.38 30.98
C ALA A 227 -1.09 -21.63 31.22
N ASP A 228 -2.15 -21.50 32.03
CA ASP A 228 -3.07 -22.60 32.33
C ASP A 228 -3.91 -23.00 31.10
N VAL A 229 -4.40 -22.02 30.33
CA VAL A 229 -5.16 -22.29 29.09
C VAL A 229 -4.29 -22.99 28.05
N ARG A 230 -3.09 -22.46 27.74
CA ARG A 230 -2.16 -23.09 26.80
C ARG A 230 -1.79 -24.52 27.25
N LYS A 231 -1.55 -24.74 28.55
CA LYS A 231 -1.27 -26.08 29.11
C LYS A 231 -2.43 -27.07 28.95
N SER A 232 -3.67 -26.60 29.03
CA SER A 232 -4.87 -27.44 28.79
C SER A 232 -4.98 -27.85 27.31
N VAL A 233 -4.78 -26.89 26.40
CA VAL A 233 -4.85 -27.11 24.95
C VAL A 233 -3.71 -28.01 24.47
N PHE A 234 -2.46 -27.62 24.73
CA PHE A 234 -1.24 -28.26 24.24
C PHE A 234 -0.66 -29.24 25.26
N SER A 235 -1.49 -30.18 25.74
CA SER A 235 -1.09 -31.18 26.73
C SER A 235 -0.05 -32.19 26.22
N ASP A 236 0.30 -32.15 24.92
CA ASP A 236 1.40 -32.91 24.30
C ASP A 236 2.77 -32.20 24.45
N LEU A 237 2.81 -31.01 25.02
CA LEU A 237 4.02 -30.21 25.24
C LEU A 237 4.31 -30.02 26.74
N THR A 238 5.59 -29.90 27.10
CA THR A 238 5.98 -29.49 28.47
C THR A 238 5.68 -28.00 28.70
N PRO A 239 5.53 -27.52 29.94
CA PRO A 239 5.30 -26.09 30.21
C PRO A 239 6.35 -25.18 29.56
N SER A 240 7.63 -25.56 29.60
CA SER A 240 8.72 -24.83 28.94
C SER A 240 8.60 -24.81 27.41
N GLN A 241 8.12 -25.89 26.78
CA GLN A 241 7.89 -25.95 25.34
C GLN A 241 6.67 -25.12 24.93
N VAL A 242 5.65 -25.02 25.79
CA VAL A 242 4.49 -24.14 25.58
C VAL A 242 4.89 -22.67 25.65
N GLU A 243 5.77 -22.30 26.58
CA GLU A 243 6.34 -20.95 26.67
C GLU A 243 7.21 -20.62 25.46
N GLU A 244 8.10 -21.53 25.05
CA GLU A 244 8.93 -21.40 23.85
C GLU A 244 8.08 -21.26 22.57
N TYR A 245 7.03 -22.08 22.43
CA TYR A 245 6.10 -22.02 21.30
C TYR A 245 5.37 -20.66 21.23
N ALA A 246 4.82 -20.20 22.36
CA ALA A 246 4.16 -18.90 22.42
C ALA A 246 5.12 -17.74 22.10
N ALA A 247 6.36 -17.81 22.57
CA ALA A 247 7.38 -16.80 22.27
C ALA A 247 7.77 -16.77 20.77
N LEU A 248 7.83 -17.92 20.10
CA LEU A 248 8.09 -18.00 18.66
C LEU A 248 6.95 -17.40 17.83
N ILE A 249 5.69 -17.73 18.15
CA ILE A 249 4.51 -17.17 17.46
C ILE A 249 4.40 -15.65 17.69
N ALA A 250 4.58 -15.20 18.93
CA ALA A 250 4.59 -13.77 19.25
C ALA A 250 5.73 -13.02 18.52
N LYS A 251 6.91 -13.62 18.38
CA LYS A 251 8.01 -13.04 17.58
C LYS A 251 7.66 -12.96 16.10
N LYS A 252 7.08 -14.00 15.52
CA LYS A 252 6.62 -14.00 14.11
C LYS A 252 5.69 -12.82 13.86
N LYS A 253 4.63 -12.69 14.68
CA LYS A 253 3.65 -11.59 14.57
C LYS A 253 4.33 -10.22 14.65
N ALA A 254 5.27 -10.02 15.58
CA ALA A 254 6.02 -8.77 15.71
C ALA A 254 6.94 -8.48 14.50
N ASP A 255 7.58 -9.51 13.92
CA ASP A 255 8.41 -9.40 12.72
C ASP A 255 7.54 -9.07 11.48
N GLU A 256 6.34 -9.65 11.37
CA GLU A 256 5.34 -9.35 10.31
C GLU A 256 4.79 -7.92 10.43
N GLU A 257 4.36 -7.51 11.63
CA GLU A 257 3.89 -6.14 11.92
C GLU A 257 5.00 -5.10 11.63
N ALA A 258 6.24 -5.37 12.05
CA ALA A 258 7.38 -4.50 11.77
C ALA A 258 7.69 -4.41 10.26
N LYS A 259 7.52 -5.49 9.51
CA LYS A 259 7.66 -5.50 8.06
C LYS A 259 6.56 -4.68 7.37
N GLU A 260 5.30 -4.83 7.77
CA GLU A 260 4.17 -4.07 7.22
C GLU A 260 4.35 -2.56 7.46
N ILE A 261 4.78 -2.17 8.67
CA ILE A 261 5.14 -0.78 9.00
C ILE A 261 6.26 -0.27 8.09
N ALA A 262 7.35 -1.03 7.94
CA ALA A 262 8.48 -0.64 7.11
C ALA A 262 8.12 -0.51 5.62
N GLU A 263 7.28 -1.39 5.09
CA GLU A 263 6.77 -1.31 3.71
C GLU A 263 5.85 -0.11 3.52
N GLY A 264 5.00 0.22 4.51
CA GLY A 264 4.18 1.42 4.52
C GLY A 264 4.99 2.72 4.56
N GLU A 265 6.00 2.80 5.43
CA GLU A 265 6.92 3.94 5.52
C GLU A 265 7.73 4.13 4.22
N GLU A 266 8.21 3.04 3.62
CA GLU A 266 8.94 3.04 2.35
C GLU A 266 8.06 3.53 1.18
N GLU A 267 6.80 3.10 1.10
CA GLU A 267 5.87 3.61 0.10
C GLU A 267 5.55 5.09 0.32
N GLU A 268 5.33 5.55 1.56
CA GLU A 268 5.12 6.96 1.84
C GLU A 268 6.35 7.79 1.43
N ARG A 269 7.56 7.31 1.73
CA ARG A 269 8.82 7.92 1.32
C ARG A 269 8.94 8.03 -0.20
N LYS A 270 8.53 7.00 -0.95
CA LYS A 270 8.48 7.00 -2.42
C LYS A 270 7.43 7.97 -2.97
N LEU A 271 6.21 7.99 -2.42
CA LEU A 271 5.15 8.91 -2.84
C LEU A 271 5.56 10.37 -2.61
N ARG A 272 6.28 10.66 -1.52
CA ARG A 272 6.89 11.99 -1.27
C ARG A 272 7.91 12.41 -2.33
N LYS A 273 8.60 11.46 -3.01
CA LYS A 273 9.44 11.78 -4.19
C LYS A 273 8.61 12.16 -5.42
N ILE A 274 7.34 11.77 -5.51
CA ILE A 274 6.47 12.19 -6.61
C ILE A 274 5.91 13.59 -6.35
N GLY A 275 5.40 13.85 -5.14
CA GLY A 275 4.92 15.18 -4.75
C GLY A 275 4.45 15.27 -3.30
N ASP A 276 4.09 16.49 -2.88
CA ASP A 276 3.62 16.75 -1.50
C ASP A 276 2.16 16.30 -1.32
N ILE A 277 2.01 15.03 -0.90
CA ILE A 277 0.74 14.37 -0.59
C ILE A 277 -0.12 15.19 0.38
N SER A 278 0.50 15.88 1.35
CA SER A 278 -0.20 16.65 2.39
C SER A 278 -0.97 17.86 1.82
N ARG A 279 -0.59 18.33 0.62
CA ARG A 279 -1.25 19.44 -0.08
C ARG A 279 -2.31 18.99 -1.08
N VAL A 280 -2.45 17.68 -1.32
CA VAL A 280 -3.40 17.12 -2.27
C VAL A 280 -4.82 17.20 -1.70
N LYS A 281 -5.67 17.99 -2.35
CA LYS A 281 -7.08 18.19 -1.94
C LYS A 281 -8.09 17.42 -2.78
N ASN A 282 -7.63 16.77 -3.84
CA ASN A 282 -8.47 16.12 -4.85
C ASN A 282 -8.09 14.63 -4.96
N PRO A 283 -9.02 13.68 -4.76
CA PRO A 283 -8.75 12.25 -4.93
C PRO A 283 -8.15 11.90 -6.31
N ASN A 284 -8.54 12.59 -7.39
CA ASN A 284 -7.97 12.36 -8.71
C ASN A 284 -6.51 12.81 -8.83
N GLU A 285 -6.09 13.80 -8.03
CA GLU A 285 -4.70 14.24 -7.97
C GLU A 285 -3.83 13.25 -7.19
N LEU A 286 -4.37 12.65 -6.13
CA LEU A 286 -3.72 11.56 -5.39
C LEU A 286 -3.55 10.33 -6.28
N GLU A 287 -4.60 9.95 -7.03
CA GLU A 287 -4.56 8.85 -7.99
C GLU A 287 -3.46 9.05 -9.04
N ASN A 288 -3.35 10.26 -9.61
CA ASN A 288 -2.27 10.60 -10.54
C ASN A 288 -0.87 10.47 -9.92
N ILE A 289 -0.72 10.68 -8.61
CA ILE A 289 0.55 10.53 -7.89
C ILE A 289 0.91 9.04 -7.71
N HIS A 290 -0.05 8.19 -7.31
CA HIS A 290 0.18 6.73 -7.26
C HIS A 290 0.46 6.15 -8.65
N GLN A 291 -0.31 6.55 -9.66
CA GLN A 291 -0.10 6.17 -11.06
C GLN A 291 1.30 6.59 -11.55
N GLN A 292 1.77 7.79 -11.21
CA GLN A 292 3.12 8.25 -11.54
C GLN A 292 4.21 7.46 -10.81
N LEU A 293 4.01 7.09 -9.54
CA LEU A 293 4.95 6.24 -8.80
C LEU A 293 5.09 4.87 -9.48
N GLY A 294 3.99 4.13 -9.64
CA GLY A 294 4.01 2.80 -10.26
C GLY A 294 4.53 2.84 -11.71
N THR A 295 4.20 3.90 -12.46
CA THR A 295 4.72 4.11 -13.82
C THR A 295 6.24 4.25 -13.85
N LEU A 296 6.83 4.97 -12.87
CA LEU A 296 8.28 5.11 -12.74
C LEU A 296 8.91 3.81 -12.24
N GLU A 297 8.39 3.19 -11.18
CA GLU A 297 8.93 1.94 -10.64
C GLU A 297 9.03 0.85 -11.70
N ALA A 298 7.98 0.69 -12.51
CA ALA A 298 7.93 -0.24 -13.65
C ALA A 298 8.76 0.16 -14.88
N MET A 299 9.54 1.25 -14.84
CA MET A 299 10.53 1.54 -15.90
C MET A 299 11.80 0.73 -15.69
N ASN A 300 12.28 0.11 -16.77
CA ASN A 300 13.63 -0.42 -16.82
C ASN A 300 14.65 0.72 -16.63
N GLU A 301 15.60 0.52 -15.72
CA GLU A 301 16.75 1.43 -15.55
C GLU A 301 18.00 0.95 -16.28
N ASP A 302 18.07 -0.33 -16.65
CA ASP A 302 19.20 -0.94 -17.36
C ASP A 302 19.09 -0.66 -18.87
N ILE A 303 19.00 0.62 -19.20
CA ILE A 303 18.98 1.16 -20.56
C ILE A 303 20.36 1.71 -20.87
N ASP A 304 20.88 1.40 -22.07
CA ASP A 304 22.11 2.02 -22.56
C ASP A 304 21.91 3.55 -22.66
N MET A 305 22.73 4.31 -21.94
CA MET A 305 22.65 5.77 -21.88
C MET A 305 23.55 6.46 -22.92
N THR A 306 24.22 5.70 -23.78
CA THR A 306 25.11 6.21 -24.84
C THR A 306 24.40 7.27 -25.69
N PRO A 307 25.02 8.44 -25.96
CA PRO A 307 24.44 9.46 -26.83
C PRO A 307 24.19 8.95 -28.25
N GLN A 308 22.98 9.21 -28.75
CA GLN A 308 22.60 8.91 -30.13
C GLN A 308 22.69 10.19 -30.95
N GLU A 309 23.66 10.28 -31.87
CA GLU A 309 23.87 11.49 -32.65
C GLU A 309 22.64 11.86 -33.49
N ASN A 310 22.09 13.05 -33.23
CA ASN A 310 20.97 13.64 -33.99
C ASN A 310 19.67 12.82 -33.94
N PHE A 311 19.40 12.11 -32.84
CA PHE A 311 18.18 11.31 -32.67
C PHE A 311 16.89 12.13 -32.94
N ALA A 312 16.82 13.36 -32.41
CA ALA A 312 15.71 14.27 -32.66
C ALA A 312 16.16 15.74 -32.70
N PHE A 313 15.25 16.61 -33.14
CA PHE A 313 15.42 18.06 -33.14
C PHE A 313 14.35 18.72 -32.27
N ARG A 314 14.75 19.75 -31.53
CA ARG A 314 13.87 20.62 -30.75
C ARG A 314 13.07 21.55 -31.67
N ASP A 315 11.79 21.73 -31.37
CA ASP A 315 10.87 22.60 -32.12
C ASP A 315 10.72 23.94 -31.38
N ASP A 316 11.73 24.82 -31.51
CA ASP A 316 11.79 26.09 -30.78
C ASP A 316 10.61 27.03 -31.05
N GLU A 317 9.92 26.87 -32.20
CA GLU A 317 8.70 27.63 -32.52
C GLU A 317 7.48 27.18 -31.69
N LYS A 318 7.49 25.94 -31.18
CA LYS A 318 6.36 25.34 -30.45
C LYS A 318 6.65 25.03 -28.98
N VAL A 319 7.92 25.00 -28.58
CA VAL A 319 8.37 24.63 -27.24
C VAL A 319 9.27 25.72 -26.66
N GLU A 320 8.66 26.62 -25.87
CA GLU A 320 9.37 27.69 -25.16
C GLU A 320 10.50 27.11 -24.27
N PRO A 321 11.69 27.76 -24.19
CA PRO A 321 12.78 27.33 -23.32
C PRO A 321 12.45 27.31 -21.83
N ILE A 322 13.18 26.46 -21.09
CA ILE A 322 13.13 26.44 -19.63
C ILE A 322 13.62 27.78 -19.06
N PHE A 323 12.71 28.49 -18.39
CA PHE A 323 12.92 29.78 -17.72
C PHE A 323 12.97 29.71 -16.18
N ASN A 324 12.76 28.51 -15.63
CA ASN A 324 12.96 28.22 -14.21
C ASN A 324 14.36 27.62 -14.00
N SER A 325 14.83 27.57 -12.75
CA SER A 325 16.13 27.00 -12.44
C SER A 325 16.12 25.48 -12.62
N VAL A 326 17.15 24.94 -13.26
CA VAL A 326 17.44 23.49 -13.28
C VAL A 326 18.31 23.06 -12.08
N VAL A 327 18.75 24.02 -11.26
CA VAL A 327 19.66 23.82 -10.13
C VAL A 327 18.89 23.82 -8.80
N GLN A 328 18.00 24.79 -8.60
CA GLN A 328 17.19 24.94 -7.39
C GLN A 328 15.69 24.80 -7.68
N PRO A 329 14.96 23.90 -6.99
CA PRO A 329 13.54 23.70 -7.26
C PRO A 329 12.72 24.98 -6.95
N ASN A 330 11.61 25.14 -7.67
CA ASN A 330 10.66 26.26 -7.55
C ASN A 330 11.26 27.68 -7.72
N SER A 331 12.50 27.81 -8.22
CA SER A 331 13.21 29.08 -8.38
C SER A 331 13.26 29.52 -9.85
N ARG A 332 13.43 30.82 -10.11
CA ARG A 332 13.76 31.34 -11.45
C ARG A 332 15.21 30.99 -11.83
N SER A 333 15.51 30.88 -13.12
CA SER A 333 16.89 30.58 -13.57
C SER A 333 17.92 31.55 -12.98
N LEU A 334 19.01 31.00 -12.46
CA LEU A 334 20.13 31.76 -11.91
C LEU A 334 20.96 32.40 -13.05
N PRO A 335 21.76 33.46 -12.78
CA PRO A 335 22.60 34.10 -13.80
C PRO A 335 23.61 33.16 -14.47
N SER A 336 24.03 32.09 -13.79
CA SER A 336 24.88 31.03 -14.33
C SER A 336 24.17 30.15 -15.36
N GLU A 337 22.84 30.11 -15.36
CA GLU A 337 22.02 29.31 -16.28
C GLU A 337 21.63 30.10 -17.53
N THR A 338 21.57 31.43 -17.44
CA THR A 338 20.99 32.31 -18.49
C THR A 338 21.84 32.38 -19.77
N ASN A 339 23.13 32.04 -19.70
CA ASN A 339 24.08 32.15 -20.82
C ASN A 339 24.54 30.79 -21.37
N LEU A 340 23.90 29.69 -20.98
CA LEU A 340 24.19 28.37 -21.53
C LEU A 340 23.61 28.27 -22.95
N GLY A 341 24.47 28.35 -23.97
CA GLY A 341 24.10 27.99 -25.34
C GLY A 341 24.05 26.48 -25.49
N PHE A 342 22.87 25.91 -25.70
CA PHE A 342 22.67 24.48 -25.96
C PHE A 342 22.23 24.23 -27.42
N SER A 343 22.52 23.03 -27.92
CA SER A 343 22.16 22.65 -29.29
C SER A 343 20.69 22.28 -29.40
N ASN A 344 20.06 22.56 -30.54
CA ASN A 344 18.71 22.08 -30.86
C ASN A 344 18.67 20.58 -31.23
N ARG A 345 19.82 19.91 -31.19
CA ARG A 345 19.99 18.47 -31.48
C ARG A 345 19.88 17.67 -30.18
N ILE A 346 18.85 16.85 -30.11
CA ILE A 346 18.60 15.97 -28.98
C ILE A 346 19.41 14.68 -29.18
N ASP A 347 20.21 14.33 -28.18
CA ASP A 347 21.19 13.22 -28.19
C ASP A 347 20.79 12.03 -27.30
N LYS A 348 19.51 11.98 -26.93
CA LYS A 348 18.88 10.93 -26.11
C LYS A 348 17.50 10.57 -26.66
N ASP A 349 17.16 9.29 -26.72
CA ASP A 349 15.82 8.84 -27.08
C ASP A 349 14.80 9.01 -25.93
N CYS A 350 13.52 8.73 -26.19
CA CYS A 350 12.47 8.92 -25.19
C CYS A 350 12.59 7.99 -23.97
N ASP A 351 13.09 6.75 -24.14
CA ASP A 351 13.25 5.81 -23.02
C ASP A 351 14.49 6.19 -22.19
N GLN A 352 15.58 6.61 -22.83
CA GLN A 352 16.74 7.20 -22.14
C GLN A 352 16.32 8.42 -21.31
N VAL A 353 15.54 9.36 -21.86
CA VAL A 353 15.04 10.53 -21.12
C VAL A 353 14.12 10.13 -19.95
N ARG A 354 13.25 9.12 -20.11
CA ARG A 354 12.45 8.56 -19.00
C ARG A 354 13.32 8.01 -17.87
N ALA A 355 14.34 7.22 -18.20
CA ALA A 355 15.28 6.68 -17.24
C ALA A 355 16.05 7.80 -16.50
N MET A 356 16.41 8.89 -17.18
CA MET A 356 16.98 10.08 -16.52
C MET A 356 16.00 10.73 -15.54
N VAL A 357 14.71 10.84 -15.87
CA VAL A 357 13.68 11.34 -14.93
C VAL A 357 13.58 10.45 -13.69
N LYS A 358 13.51 9.12 -13.86
CA LYS A 358 13.45 8.18 -12.74
C LYS A 358 14.67 8.31 -11.82
N ARG A 359 15.89 8.17 -12.39
CA ARG A 359 17.15 8.26 -11.65
C ARG A 359 17.29 9.61 -10.94
N PHE A 360 16.93 10.71 -11.61
CA PHE A 360 16.98 12.05 -11.01
C PHE A 360 16.04 12.20 -9.80
N VAL A 361 14.79 11.72 -9.90
CA VAL A 361 13.81 11.85 -8.81
C VAL A 361 14.15 10.97 -7.61
N PHE A 362 14.58 9.72 -7.83
CA PHE A 362 14.91 8.83 -6.71
C PHE A 362 16.28 9.12 -6.07
N ASN A 363 17.27 9.58 -6.85
CA ASN A 363 18.65 9.80 -6.37
C ASN A 363 19.00 11.29 -6.12
N SER A 364 18.01 12.18 -6.00
CA SER A 364 18.23 13.58 -5.60
C SER A 364 17.14 14.09 -4.63
N GLU A 365 17.33 15.27 -4.07
CA GLU A 365 16.35 15.93 -3.20
C GLU A 365 15.13 16.50 -3.94
N TRP A 366 15.09 16.40 -5.27
CA TRP A 366 13.97 16.91 -6.07
C TRP A 366 12.79 15.94 -6.10
N THR A 367 11.58 16.49 -6.00
CA THR A 367 10.36 15.74 -6.34
C THR A 367 10.07 15.78 -7.84
N LEU A 368 9.33 14.78 -8.36
CA LEU A 368 8.84 14.77 -9.75
C LEU A 368 8.00 16.03 -10.05
N ASP A 369 7.25 16.52 -9.06
CA ASP A 369 6.42 17.70 -9.19
C ASP A 369 7.24 19.01 -9.28
N GLU A 370 8.40 19.07 -8.62
CA GLU A 370 9.35 20.19 -8.73
C GLU A 370 10.11 20.15 -10.05
N PHE A 371 10.54 18.96 -10.48
CA PHE A 371 11.09 18.74 -11.82
C PHE A 371 10.11 19.23 -12.88
N ARG A 372 8.84 18.80 -12.80
CA ARG A 372 7.76 19.24 -13.70
C ARG A 372 7.55 20.76 -13.69
N ARG A 373 7.61 21.41 -12.52
CA ARG A 373 7.52 22.87 -12.40
C ARG A 373 8.72 23.56 -13.05
N ALA A 374 9.92 23.01 -12.90
CA ALA A 374 11.13 23.53 -13.53
C ALA A 374 11.08 23.45 -15.06
N LEU A 375 10.46 22.41 -15.65
CA LEU A 375 10.31 22.33 -17.11
C LEU A 375 9.56 23.54 -17.72
N GLY A 376 8.62 24.15 -16.98
CA GLY A 376 7.72 25.17 -17.53
C GLY A 376 6.71 24.58 -18.51
N GLY A 377 5.50 25.14 -18.58
CA GLY A 377 4.46 24.70 -19.55
C GLY A 377 3.91 23.27 -19.42
N VAL A 378 4.53 22.37 -18.66
CA VAL A 378 4.12 20.94 -18.52
C VAL A 378 3.15 20.74 -17.36
N THR A 379 1.92 20.34 -17.69
CA THR A 379 0.90 19.91 -16.71
C THR A 379 1.18 18.48 -16.21
N ARG A 380 0.69 18.13 -15.01
CA ARG A 380 0.93 16.78 -14.44
C ARG A 380 0.42 15.65 -15.35
N PRO A 381 -0.78 15.73 -15.97
CA PRO A 381 -1.25 14.70 -16.91
C PRO A 381 -0.42 14.59 -18.21
N GLN A 382 0.21 15.67 -18.68
CA GLN A 382 1.13 15.59 -19.83
C GLN A 382 2.40 14.83 -19.47
N LEU A 383 2.94 15.05 -18.27
CA LEU A 383 4.08 14.30 -17.75
C LEU A 383 3.72 12.82 -17.56
N THR A 384 2.57 12.50 -16.92
CA THR A 384 2.09 11.11 -16.77
C THR A 384 2.04 10.41 -18.13
N LYS A 385 1.35 10.99 -19.13
CA LYS A 385 1.25 10.41 -20.48
C LYS A 385 2.58 10.25 -21.21
N PHE A 386 3.59 11.05 -20.89
CA PHE A 386 4.94 10.85 -21.43
C PHE A 386 5.68 9.71 -20.71
N LEU A 387 5.53 9.59 -19.39
CA LEU A 387 6.13 8.54 -18.57
C LEU A 387 5.47 7.16 -18.80
N GLU A 388 4.18 7.10 -19.12
CA GLU A 388 3.45 5.83 -19.39
C GLU A 388 3.86 5.17 -20.71
N LYS A 389 4.26 5.97 -21.69
CA LYS A 389 4.73 5.49 -23.00
C LYS A 389 5.98 4.60 -22.85
N ARG A 390 6.19 3.71 -23.81
CA ARG A 390 7.31 2.76 -23.88
C ARG A 390 7.83 2.73 -25.31
N GLY A 391 9.14 2.76 -25.50
CA GLY A 391 9.79 2.74 -26.81
C GLY A 391 10.54 4.05 -27.10
N PRO A 392 11.70 3.98 -27.80
CA PRO A 392 12.62 5.11 -27.96
C PRO A 392 12.02 6.28 -28.76
N ASN A 393 11.11 6.00 -29.69
CA ASN A 393 10.43 7.02 -30.50
C ASN A 393 9.11 7.52 -29.88
N GLU A 394 8.59 6.84 -28.86
CA GLU A 394 7.24 7.09 -28.35
C GLU A 394 7.19 8.39 -27.55
N GLY A 395 6.66 9.45 -28.15
CA GLY A 395 6.56 10.77 -27.54
C GLY A 395 7.63 11.78 -27.97
N VAL A 396 8.44 11.47 -29.00
CA VAL A 396 9.51 12.34 -29.52
C VAL A 396 9.05 13.75 -29.95
N ARG A 397 7.76 13.90 -30.29
CA ARG A 397 7.12 15.20 -30.61
C ARG A 397 6.45 15.90 -29.43
N THR A 398 6.58 15.39 -28.20
CA THR A 398 5.96 16.00 -27.03
C THR A 398 6.86 17.09 -26.44
N ALA A 399 6.28 18.21 -26.01
CA ALA A 399 7.02 19.24 -25.29
C ALA A 399 7.69 18.68 -24.01
N CYS A 400 7.03 17.74 -23.32
CA CYS A 400 7.56 17.09 -22.12
C CYS A 400 8.91 16.39 -22.38
N TYR A 401 9.05 15.66 -23.49
CA TYR A 401 10.31 15.03 -23.89
C TYR A 401 11.41 16.07 -24.16
N GLN A 402 11.11 17.07 -24.99
CA GLN A 402 12.09 18.08 -25.40
C GLN A 402 12.58 18.94 -24.22
N LEU A 403 11.67 19.31 -23.32
CA LEU A 403 11.99 20.05 -22.09
C LEU A 403 12.72 19.17 -21.07
N ALA A 404 12.32 17.91 -20.88
CA ALA A 404 13.04 17.00 -19.98
C ALA A 404 14.50 16.81 -20.42
N TRP A 405 14.74 16.66 -21.73
CA TRP A 405 16.10 16.64 -22.26
C TRP A 405 16.85 17.97 -22.04
N GLU A 406 16.23 19.12 -22.33
CA GLU A 406 16.83 20.43 -22.10
C GLU A 406 17.24 20.64 -20.62
N PHE A 407 16.39 20.21 -19.68
CA PHE A 407 16.66 20.26 -18.25
C PHE A 407 17.95 19.52 -17.90
N PHE A 408 18.07 18.26 -18.33
CA PHE A 408 19.26 17.45 -18.06
C PHE A 408 20.49 17.99 -18.78
N LYS A 409 20.36 18.46 -20.03
CA LYS A 409 21.48 19.02 -20.80
C LYS A 409 22.02 20.32 -20.18
N LYS A 410 21.14 21.17 -19.64
CA LYS A 410 21.53 22.36 -18.86
C LYS A 410 22.29 21.95 -17.59
N ARG A 411 21.83 20.92 -16.87
CA ARG A 411 22.50 20.39 -15.67
C ARG A 411 23.88 19.80 -15.97
N ASP A 412 24.00 18.98 -17.01
CA ASP A 412 25.28 18.42 -17.48
C ASP A 412 26.28 19.55 -17.83
N SER A 413 25.80 20.59 -18.52
CA SER A 413 26.61 21.77 -18.89
C SER A 413 27.07 22.60 -17.68
N LEU A 414 26.43 22.44 -16.52
CA LEU A 414 26.80 23.04 -15.24
C LEU A 414 27.66 22.09 -14.38
N GLY A 415 27.98 20.89 -14.86
CA GLY A 415 28.70 19.87 -14.10
C GLY A 415 27.88 19.24 -12.96
N LEU A 416 26.55 19.32 -13.01
CA LEU A 416 25.65 18.76 -12.00
C LEU A 416 25.27 17.32 -12.34
N SER A 417 25.28 16.42 -11.36
CA SER A 417 24.84 15.05 -11.58
C SER A 417 23.33 14.97 -11.83
N ASN A 418 22.94 14.12 -12.78
CA ASN A 418 21.54 13.86 -13.14
C ASN A 418 20.99 12.61 -12.44
N GLY A 419 21.40 12.39 -11.18
CA GLY A 419 21.02 11.20 -10.39
C GLY A 419 21.70 9.90 -10.83
N ALA A 420 22.69 9.96 -11.72
CA ALA A 420 23.58 8.83 -11.98
C ALA A 420 24.67 8.75 -10.91
N VAL A 421 24.83 7.59 -10.29
CA VAL A 421 26.12 7.21 -9.69
C VAL A 421 27.11 7.17 -10.85
N LEU A 422 28.17 7.97 -10.78
CA LEU A 422 29.28 7.87 -11.72
C LEU A 422 29.89 6.48 -11.56
N GLN A 423 29.79 5.63 -12.59
CA GLN A 423 30.67 4.47 -12.67
C GLN A 423 32.11 4.99 -12.76
N GLU A 424 32.94 4.61 -11.79
CA GLU A 424 34.35 4.99 -11.74
C GLU A 424 35.10 4.45 -12.96
N SER A 425 35.22 5.29 -13.99
CA SER A 425 36.06 5.05 -15.16
C SER A 425 37.14 6.14 -15.27
N ASP A 426 37.92 6.31 -14.20
CA ASP A 426 39.23 6.96 -14.30
C ASP A 426 40.22 6.52 -13.21
N ALA A 427 40.18 5.23 -12.86
CA ALA A 427 41.20 4.57 -12.04
C ALA A 427 42.55 4.38 -12.77
N ASN A 428 43.03 5.37 -13.55
CA ASN A 428 44.44 5.46 -13.96
C ASN A 428 44.86 6.81 -14.56
N ARG A 429 45.03 7.86 -13.73
CA ARG A 429 45.91 8.99 -14.11
C ARG A 429 46.65 9.64 -12.95
N GLY A 430 47.87 9.17 -12.72
CA GLY A 430 48.96 10.01 -12.19
C GLY A 430 49.02 10.17 -10.66
N ASN A 431 49.25 9.07 -9.96
CA ASN A 431 49.61 9.10 -8.55
C ASN A 431 51.01 9.75 -8.35
N LYS A 432 51.08 10.99 -7.82
CA LYS A 432 52.16 11.45 -6.91
C LYS A 432 51.91 12.86 -6.37
N ARG A 433 51.46 12.94 -5.12
CA ARG A 433 52.01 13.90 -4.14
C ARG A 433 52.81 13.09 -3.13
N PRO A 434 54.14 13.25 -3.00
CA PRO A 434 54.83 12.82 -1.80
C PRO A 434 54.45 13.80 -0.67
N ASN A 435 53.95 13.27 0.43
CA ASN A 435 53.85 14.01 1.68
C ASN A 435 55.01 13.59 2.60
N ASP A 436 55.19 14.39 3.65
CA ASP A 436 56.08 14.17 4.78
C ASP A 436 57.57 14.30 4.46
N GLY A 437 58.17 15.32 5.06
CA GLY A 437 59.62 15.46 5.14
C GLY A 437 60.10 14.93 6.48
N ASP A 438 61.37 14.52 6.50
CA ASP A 438 62.17 14.60 7.71
C ASP A 438 63.60 15.03 7.34
N GLU A 439 64.11 15.91 8.19
CA GLU A 439 65.51 16.21 8.55
C GLU A 439 66.68 16.21 7.52
N VAL A 440 67.40 17.35 7.57
CA VAL A 440 68.88 17.50 7.53
C VAL A 440 69.63 17.02 6.28
N ASP A 441 70.12 17.97 5.46
CA ASP A 441 71.51 18.47 5.62
C ASP A 441 71.73 19.82 4.91
N SER A 442 72.66 20.64 5.42
CA SER A 442 72.97 21.98 4.91
C SER A 442 74.44 22.12 4.48
N PRO A 443 74.72 22.27 3.17
CA PRO A 443 76.04 22.71 2.72
C PRO A 443 76.21 24.22 2.97
N GLN A 444 77.00 24.58 3.98
CA GLN A 444 77.52 25.93 4.13
C GLN A 444 78.37 26.33 2.89
N ALA A 445 78.23 27.57 2.40
CA ALA A 445 79.19 28.65 2.70
C ALA A 445 79.27 29.76 1.63
N LYS A 446 79.40 31.02 2.10
CA LYS A 446 79.82 32.24 1.38
C LYS A 446 78.78 32.73 0.34
N ARG A 447 78.39 34.00 0.21
CA ARG A 447 78.83 35.33 0.71
C ARG A 447 77.61 36.30 0.56
N ASN A 448 77.54 37.52 1.11
CA ASN A 448 78.54 38.39 1.74
C ASN A 448 77.93 39.26 2.88
N LYS A 449 78.59 40.38 3.21
CA LYS A 449 78.33 41.41 4.24
C LYS A 449 77.58 42.66 3.76
N ALA A 450 76.85 43.29 4.71
CA ALA A 450 76.67 44.74 4.97
C ALA A 450 76.02 45.63 3.86
N ALA A 451 75.27 46.70 4.18
CA ALA A 451 75.41 47.64 5.30
C ALA A 451 74.14 48.49 5.55
N VAL A 452 74.09 49.09 6.75
CA VAL A 452 73.19 50.16 7.27
C VAL A 452 71.72 49.78 7.44
#